data_AF-A0A9D5TNN0-F1
#
_entry.id   AF-A0A9D5TNN0-F1
#
_cell.length_a   1.000
_cell.length_b   1.000
_cell.length_c   1.000
_cell.angle_alpha   90.00
_cell.angle_beta   90.00
_cell.angle_gamma   90.00
#
_symmetry.space_group_name_H-M   'P 1'
#
loop_
_entity.id
_entity.type
_entity.pdbx_description
1 polymer ?
#
loop_
_entity_poly.entity_id
_entity_poly.type
_entity_poly.pdbx_seq_one_letter_code
_entity_poly.pdbx_strand_id
1 'polypeptide(L)'
;MQIDLLCPVENQGVIVRTNSKTGIPYAMFKLFNLSEKTVQRVVFTLHAYDTYGNQLGSMPIELSDLKGEPKSYFASNKAVSLDEFSEAKHIMVEFSEIHFQEGDPYIVNKENLIELDIKEPDTDEKNRLISAAGEDAVCYAKDTAAYWVCVCGRPNMDEAEECIRCSRAKKEVMVKYSSREAITKTLALMEEERLKAEQEAEQQAEKEKAEKIVKRKKTALYSAGAIVVAAIICVIGYFIYIASVTSQGDSAAKSGDYLRAYTQYVKAGNSDKVAEISEKLRGNSNMNLRNMGIMTSDADHLYYVDAMANIYKENRQTGEKTKLGDASGLMLNVMDGWVYYKDGTTGNLCRISTDGATKEIVVETTNSILAVSVIGNEIYYIQSQPKKNLTPDLQELIAAGQMDPNTYHLYRLTVGSKKPKLVFKEDIKDLVYYKDRFYYLSDADGAVYSFDRQGKDQKKIASGPIYGFEIINDSLFYIDGTADEATKVPKLVLVRAETNGTYIEDIVNDKMVVNFIVDGEDIYYLAANQETGTVDLYKKSGSETTLVAEQCSELFNAKDGYILYLDSEGRLMKTKADKSGFEELELQLPAAN
;
A
#
# COMPACT_ATOMS: atom_id res chain seq x y z
N MET A 1 -59.20 -62.41 -22.56
CA MET A 1 -58.23 -62.37 -23.69
C MET A 1 -57.36 -63.61 -23.59
N GLN A 2 -57.12 -64.30 -24.70
CA GLN A 2 -56.19 -65.45 -24.72
C GLN A 2 -54.77 -64.98 -25.04
N ILE A 3 -53.77 -65.47 -24.31
CA ILE A 3 -52.36 -65.16 -24.55
C ILE A 3 -51.51 -66.43 -24.49
N ASP A 4 -50.45 -66.49 -25.30
CA ASP A 4 -49.34 -67.42 -25.10
C ASP A 4 -48.29 -66.72 -24.22
N LEU A 5 -48.10 -67.20 -22.98
CA LEU A 5 -47.13 -66.62 -22.05
C LEU A 5 -45.67 -66.81 -22.49
N LEU A 6 -45.42 -67.82 -23.33
CA LEU A 6 -44.10 -68.12 -23.89
C LEU A 6 -43.81 -67.33 -25.16
N CYS A 7 -44.81 -66.64 -25.73
CA CYS A 7 -44.61 -65.82 -26.91
C CYS A 7 -43.51 -64.77 -26.62
N PRO A 8 -42.41 -64.76 -27.40
CA PRO A 8 -41.26 -63.90 -27.16
C PRO A 8 -41.52 -62.42 -27.51
N VAL A 9 -42.70 -62.11 -28.05
CA VAL A 9 -43.13 -60.77 -28.42
C VAL A 9 -44.48 -60.48 -27.78
N GLU A 10 -44.59 -59.30 -27.19
CA GLU A 10 -45.82 -58.80 -26.60
C GLU A 10 -46.31 -57.56 -27.34
N ASN A 11 -47.61 -57.51 -27.63
CA ASN A 11 -48.25 -56.28 -28.08
C ASN A 11 -48.59 -55.42 -26.85
N GLN A 12 -47.93 -54.28 -26.71
CA GLN A 12 -48.14 -53.32 -25.62
C GLN A 12 -49.06 -52.16 -26.02
N GLY A 13 -49.59 -52.17 -27.23
CA GLY A 13 -50.60 -51.21 -27.67
C GLY A 13 -50.62 -51.05 -29.18
N VAL A 14 -51.82 -50.75 -29.69
CA VAL A 14 -52.03 -50.40 -31.10
C VAL A 14 -52.63 -49.00 -31.15
N ILE A 15 -52.05 -48.14 -31.99
CA ILE A 15 -52.58 -46.81 -32.26
C ILE A 15 -53.11 -46.82 -33.69
N VAL A 16 -54.41 -46.59 -33.84
CA VAL A 16 -55.03 -46.36 -35.15
C VAL A 16 -54.99 -44.87 -35.46
N ARG A 17 -54.45 -44.51 -36.62
CA ARG A 17 -54.38 -43.12 -37.11
C ARG A 17 -54.91 -43.03 -38.53
N THR A 18 -55.33 -41.85 -38.93
CA THR A 18 -55.71 -41.57 -40.32
C THR A 18 -54.59 -40.79 -41.02
N ASN A 19 -54.19 -41.22 -42.20
CA ASN A 19 -53.23 -40.48 -43.00
C ASN A 19 -53.87 -39.19 -43.50
N SER A 20 -53.34 -38.03 -43.09
CA SER A 20 -53.92 -36.73 -43.41
C SER A 20 -53.89 -36.36 -44.90
N LYS A 21 -53.09 -37.05 -45.72
CA LYS A 21 -52.99 -36.81 -47.17
C LYS A 21 -53.90 -37.73 -47.99
N THR A 22 -54.09 -38.98 -47.56
CA THR A 22 -54.85 -39.99 -48.32
C THR A 22 -56.21 -40.30 -47.72
N GLY A 23 -56.47 -39.93 -46.46
CA GLY A 23 -57.69 -40.29 -45.73
C GLY A 23 -57.74 -41.75 -45.26
N ILE A 24 -56.74 -42.57 -45.62
CA ILE A 24 -56.70 -44.00 -45.33
C ILE A 24 -56.23 -44.22 -43.88
N PRO A 25 -56.93 -45.02 -43.06
CA PRO A 25 -56.47 -45.38 -41.73
C PRO A 25 -55.31 -46.38 -41.76
N TYR A 26 -54.46 -46.33 -40.75
CA TYR A 26 -53.36 -47.27 -40.56
C TYR A 26 -53.14 -47.56 -39.06
N ALA A 27 -52.69 -48.77 -38.77
CA ALA A 27 -52.32 -49.20 -37.43
C ALA A 27 -50.80 -49.07 -37.21
N MET A 28 -50.42 -48.54 -36.06
CA MET A 28 -49.05 -48.55 -35.55
C MET A 28 -48.98 -49.43 -34.30
N PHE A 29 -47.99 -50.31 -34.23
CA PHE A 29 -47.86 -51.28 -33.14
C PHE A 29 -46.73 -50.89 -32.21
N LYS A 30 -46.99 -50.95 -30.91
CA LYS A 30 -45.96 -50.86 -29.87
C LYS A 30 -45.64 -52.27 -29.40
N LEU A 31 -44.74 -52.95 -30.11
CA LEU A 31 -44.33 -54.31 -29.75
C LEU A 31 -43.17 -54.26 -28.75
N PHE A 32 -43.10 -55.22 -27.84
CA PHE A 32 -42.01 -55.36 -26.89
C PHE A 32 -41.35 -56.73 -27.05
N ASN A 33 -40.03 -56.77 -27.17
CA ASN A 33 -39.26 -58.00 -27.26
C ASN A 33 -38.99 -58.53 -25.85
N LEU A 34 -39.64 -59.65 -25.51
CA LEU A 34 -39.47 -60.31 -24.21
C LEU A 34 -38.26 -61.25 -24.17
N SER A 35 -37.67 -61.55 -25.31
CA SER A 35 -36.55 -62.50 -25.42
C SER A 35 -35.18 -61.81 -25.29
N GLU A 36 -34.15 -62.64 -25.19
CA GLU A 36 -32.73 -62.25 -25.25
C GLU A 36 -32.18 -62.18 -26.69
N LYS A 37 -33.03 -62.41 -27.71
CA LYS A 37 -32.62 -62.46 -29.12
C LYS A 37 -33.21 -61.29 -29.90
N THR A 38 -32.46 -60.75 -30.85
CA THR A 38 -32.96 -59.67 -31.71
C THR A 38 -34.05 -60.20 -32.65
N VAL A 39 -35.25 -59.61 -32.61
CA VAL A 39 -36.38 -59.96 -33.48
C VAL A 39 -36.26 -59.20 -34.79
N GLN A 40 -36.20 -59.92 -35.92
CA GLN A 40 -36.09 -59.33 -37.26
C GLN A 40 -37.40 -59.31 -38.03
N ARG A 41 -38.30 -60.24 -37.71
CA ARG A 41 -39.57 -60.37 -38.42
C ARG A 41 -40.64 -60.99 -37.53
N VAL A 42 -41.87 -60.50 -37.66
CA VAL A 42 -43.05 -61.07 -36.98
C VAL A 42 -44.17 -61.30 -37.97
N VAL A 43 -44.86 -62.43 -37.83
CA VAL A 43 -46.05 -62.79 -38.59
C VAL A 43 -47.21 -62.91 -37.62
N PHE A 44 -48.32 -62.22 -37.92
CA PHE A 44 -49.51 -62.23 -37.09
C PHE A 44 -50.78 -62.01 -37.91
N THR A 45 -51.91 -62.45 -37.37
CA THR A 45 -53.22 -62.08 -37.88
C THR A 45 -53.71 -60.84 -37.16
N LEU A 46 -54.07 -59.82 -37.92
CA LEU A 46 -54.73 -58.62 -37.43
C LEU A 46 -56.24 -58.83 -37.50
N HIS A 47 -56.94 -58.57 -36.39
CA HIS A 47 -58.40 -58.57 -36.33
C HIS A 47 -58.89 -57.15 -36.07
N ALA A 48 -59.69 -56.61 -36.98
CA ALA A 48 -60.20 -55.24 -36.91
C ALA A 48 -61.63 -55.23 -36.36
N TYR A 49 -61.91 -54.28 -35.47
CA TYR A 49 -63.22 -54.08 -34.85
C TYR A 49 -63.64 -52.62 -34.90
N ASP A 50 -64.94 -52.37 -34.99
CA ASP A 50 -65.53 -51.03 -34.90
C ASP A 50 -65.56 -50.52 -33.45
N THR A 51 -66.06 -49.28 -33.24
CA THR A 51 -66.21 -48.67 -31.90
C THR A 51 -67.16 -49.45 -30.97
N TYR A 52 -68.04 -50.29 -31.53
CA TYR A 52 -69.06 -51.04 -30.79
C TYR A 52 -68.61 -52.48 -30.49
N GLY A 53 -67.42 -52.87 -30.94
CA GLY A 53 -66.84 -54.19 -30.73
C GLY A 53 -67.26 -55.24 -31.77
N ASN A 54 -67.91 -54.85 -32.87
CA ASN A 54 -68.21 -55.78 -33.97
C ASN A 54 -66.97 -55.99 -34.83
N GLN A 55 -66.72 -57.23 -35.23
CA GLN A 55 -65.57 -57.58 -36.07
C GLN A 55 -65.83 -57.16 -37.53
N LEU A 56 -64.95 -56.31 -38.05
CA LEU A 56 -64.97 -55.82 -39.43
C LEU A 56 -64.30 -56.80 -40.38
N GLY A 57 -63.31 -57.56 -39.90
CA GLY A 57 -62.59 -58.55 -40.69
C GLY A 57 -61.22 -58.88 -40.10
N SER A 58 -60.42 -59.63 -40.86
CA SER A 58 -59.08 -60.03 -40.43
C SER A 58 -58.14 -60.18 -41.62
N MET A 59 -56.86 -59.86 -41.43
CA MET A 59 -55.85 -59.98 -42.48
C MET A 59 -54.51 -60.47 -41.91
N PRO A 60 -53.77 -61.32 -42.63
CA PRO A 60 -52.43 -61.72 -42.24
C PRO A 60 -51.45 -60.57 -42.49
N ILE A 61 -50.59 -60.31 -41.51
CA ILE A 61 -49.57 -59.27 -41.54
C ILE A 61 -48.20 -59.89 -41.31
N GLU A 62 -47.27 -59.51 -42.18
CA GLU A 62 -45.85 -59.77 -42.02
C GLU A 62 -45.12 -58.43 -41.86
N LEU A 63 -44.48 -58.22 -40.71
CA LEU A 63 -43.59 -57.09 -40.50
C LEU A 63 -42.14 -57.57 -40.56
N SER A 64 -41.43 -57.13 -41.59
CA SER A 64 -40.01 -57.45 -41.83
C SER A 64 -39.12 -56.23 -41.65
N ASP A 65 -37.80 -56.44 -41.73
CA ASP A 65 -36.76 -55.42 -41.47
C ASP A 65 -36.95 -54.74 -40.11
N LEU A 66 -37.21 -55.56 -39.08
CA LEU A 66 -37.30 -55.11 -37.70
C LEU A 66 -35.92 -55.17 -37.04
N LYS A 67 -35.71 -54.27 -36.09
CA LYS A 67 -34.54 -54.27 -35.19
C LYS A 67 -35.06 -54.32 -33.76
N GLY A 68 -35.74 -55.42 -33.43
CA GLY A 68 -36.27 -55.61 -32.08
C GLY A 68 -35.17 -56.08 -31.16
N GLU A 69 -34.38 -55.16 -30.60
CA GLU A 69 -33.32 -55.51 -29.63
C GLU A 69 -33.91 -56.21 -28.39
N PRO A 70 -33.14 -57.08 -27.72
CA PRO A 70 -33.55 -57.71 -26.47
C PRO A 70 -34.14 -56.70 -25.47
N LYS A 71 -35.23 -57.09 -24.79
CA LYS A 71 -35.87 -56.30 -23.73
C LYS A 71 -36.21 -54.84 -24.10
N SER A 72 -36.64 -54.62 -25.35
CA SER A 72 -36.92 -53.28 -25.86
C SER A 72 -38.22 -53.17 -26.65
N TYR A 73 -38.73 -51.95 -26.78
CA TYR A 73 -39.85 -51.65 -27.68
C TYR A 73 -39.37 -51.57 -29.13
N PHE A 74 -40.14 -52.15 -30.05
CA PHE A 74 -39.86 -52.16 -31.47
C PHE A 74 -41.14 -52.08 -32.32
N ALA A 75 -40.96 -51.97 -33.64
CA ALA A 75 -42.03 -51.82 -34.63
C ALA A 75 -42.90 -50.54 -34.50
N SER A 76 -42.61 -49.64 -33.55
CA SER A 76 -43.34 -48.38 -33.34
C SER A 76 -43.35 -47.44 -34.55
N ASN A 77 -42.48 -47.63 -35.54
CA ASN A 77 -42.42 -46.85 -36.78
C ASN A 77 -43.00 -47.58 -38.01
N LYS A 78 -43.49 -48.82 -37.85
CA LYS A 78 -44.11 -49.59 -38.93
C LYS A 78 -45.61 -49.32 -38.93
N ALA A 79 -46.12 -48.91 -40.09
CA ALA A 79 -47.53 -48.65 -40.30
C ALA A 79 -48.12 -49.77 -41.17
N VAL A 80 -49.25 -50.34 -40.72
CA VAL A 80 -50.04 -51.30 -41.49
C VAL A 80 -51.27 -50.58 -42.02
N SER A 81 -51.43 -50.54 -43.34
CA SER A 81 -52.61 -49.93 -43.97
C SER A 81 -53.88 -50.67 -43.57
N LEU A 82 -54.94 -49.94 -43.24
CA LEU A 82 -56.27 -50.47 -42.93
C LEU A 82 -57.30 -50.04 -43.99
N ASP A 83 -56.87 -49.92 -45.25
CA ASP A 83 -57.75 -49.48 -46.36
C ASP A 83 -59.00 -50.36 -46.48
N GLU A 84 -58.85 -51.67 -46.26
CA GLU A 84 -59.95 -52.65 -46.25
C GLU A 84 -60.86 -52.53 -45.00
N PHE A 85 -60.43 -51.78 -43.97
CA PHE A 85 -61.12 -51.64 -42.68
C PHE A 85 -61.20 -50.16 -42.26
N SER A 86 -61.82 -49.33 -43.11
CA SER A 86 -61.86 -47.86 -42.93
C SER A 86 -62.51 -47.39 -41.62
N GLU A 87 -63.39 -48.22 -41.03
CA GLU A 87 -64.10 -47.95 -39.77
C GLU A 87 -63.39 -48.53 -38.52
N ALA A 88 -62.24 -49.18 -38.67
CA ALA A 88 -61.54 -49.83 -37.57
C ALA A 88 -61.17 -48.86 -36.44
N LYS A 89 -61.59 -49.16 -35.21
CA LYS A 89 -61.24 -48.42 -33.99
C LYS A 89 -60.45 -49.25 -32.99
N HIS A 90 -60.64 -50.56 -32.98
CA HIS A 90 -59.92 -51.48 -32.12
C HIS A 90 -59.26 -52.57 -32.94
N ILE A 91 -58.01 -52.88 -32.60
CA ILE A 91 -57.18 -53.85 -33.30
C ILE A 91 -56.70 -54.89 -32.30
N MET A 92 -56.97 -56.17 -32.58
CA MET A 92 -56.35 -57.29 -31.89
C MET A 92 -55.31 -57.95 -32.78
N VAL A 93 -54.26 -58.45 -32.15
CA VAL A 93 -53.11 -59.09 -32.82
C VAL A 93 -52.96 -60.50 -32.28
N GLU A 94 -53.03 -61.49 -33.17
CA GLU A 94 -52.75 -62.89 -32.88
C GLU A 94 -51.45 -63.30 -33.59
N PHE A 95 -50.34 -63.40 -32.85
CA PHE A 95 -49.05 -63.83 -33.42
C PHE A 95 -49.10 -65.29 -33.87
N SER A 96 -48.46 -65.57 -34.99
CA SER A 96 -48.28 -66.94 -35.50
C SER A 96 -46.80 -67.35 -35.54
N GLU A 97 -45.90 -66.45 -35.96
CA GLU A 97 -44.47 -66.75 -36.05
C GLU A 97 -43.60 -65.54 -35.66
N ILE A 98 -42.57 -65.78 -34.87
CA ILE A 98 -41.55 -64.78 -34.52
C ILE A 98 -40.19 -65.27 -35.01
N HIS A 99 -39.53 -64.46 -35.85
CA HIS A 99 -38.25 -64.78 -36.47
C HIS A 99 -37.15 -63.91 -35.88
N PHE A 100 -36.11 -64.56 -35.37
CA PHE A 100 -34.95 -63.91 -34.77
C PHE A 100 -33.84 -63.71 -35.80
N GLN A 101 -32.91 -62.81 -35.50
CA GLN A 101 -31.68 -62.64 -36.27
C GLN A 101 -30.83 -63.92 -36.30
N GLU A 102 -30.85 -64.68 -35.20
CA GLU A 102 -30.11 -65.94 -35.06
C GLU A 102 -30.96 -67.00 -34.32
N GLY A 103 -30.93 -68.23 -34.85
CA GLY A 103 -31.64 -69.40 -34.32
C GLY A 103 -33.01 -69.65 -34.96
N ASP A 104 -33.66 -70.73 -34.54
CA ASP A 104 -34.94 -71.16 -35.09
C ASP A 104 -36.08 -70.18 -34.76
N PRO A 105 -37.06 -70.01 -35.67
CA PRO A 105 -38.23 -69.18 -35.42
C PRO A 105 -39.11 -69.80 -34.33
N TYR A 106 -39.73 -68.94 -33.52
CA TYR A 106 -40.77 -69.35 -32.59
C TYR A 106 -42.11 -69.45 -33.32
N ILE A 107 -42.69 -70.64 -33.33
CA ILE A 107 -44.03 -70.89 -33.90
C ILE A 107 -45.03 -70.97 -32.75
N VAL A 108 -46.04 -70.10 -32.76
CA VAL A 108 -47.05 -70.02 -31.70
C VAL A 108 -47.91 -71.29 -31.71
N ASN A 109 -47.90 -72.03 -30.61
CA ASN A 109 -48.76 -73.19 -30.42
C ASN A 109 -50.09 -72.77 -29.76
N LYS A 110 -51.21 -73.01 -30.45
CA LYS A 110 -52.55 -72.68 -29.95
C LYS A 110 -52.95 -73.45 -28.68
N GLU A 111 -52.29 -74.57 -28.37
CA GLU A 111 -52.50 -75.32 -27.13
C GLU A 111 -51.93 -74.60 -25.89
N ASN A 112 -51.02 -73.63 -26.07
CA ASN A 112 -50.40 -72.87 -24.97
C ASN A 112 -51.20 -71.61 -24.58
N LEU A 113 -52.35 -71.37 -25.22
CA LEU A 113 -53.17 -70.19 -24.97
C LEU A 113 -53.90 -70.31 -23.62
N ILE A 114 -53.66 -69.35 -22.73
CA ILE A 114 -54.37 -69.23 -21.46
C ILE A 114 -55.34 -68.04 -21.49
N GLU A 115 -56.48 -68.19 -20.82
CA GLU A 115 -57.43 -67.09 -20.65
C GLU A 115 -57.02 -66.19 -19.48
N LEU A 116 -56.81 -64.91 -19.76
CA LEU A 116 -56.45 -63.90 -18.75
C LEU A 116 -57.69 -63.13 -18.26
N ASP A 117 -57.80 -63.03 -16.93
CA ASP A 117 -58.63 -62.04 -16.21
C ASP A 117 -57.72 -61.11 -15.40
N ILE A 118 -57.33 -59.98 -15.99
CA ILE A 118 -56.57 -58.92 -15.33
C ILE A 118 -57.50 -57.71 -15.19
N LYS A 119 -57.97 -57.45 -13.98
CA LYS A 119 -58.79 -56.28 -13.69
C LYS A 119 -57.89 -55.06 -13.58
N GLU A 120 -58.18 -54.05 -14.40
CA GLU A 120 -57.53 -52.75 -14.26
C GLU A 120 -58.01 -52.08 -12.97
N PRO A 121 -57.10 -51.57 -12.12
CA PRO A 121 -57.47 -50.80 -10.96
C PRO A 121 -58.11 -49.47 -11.37
N ASP A 122 -58.89 -48.85 -10.48
CA ASP A 122 -59.40 -47.50 -10.73
C ASP A 122 -58.27 -46.46 -10.82
N THR A 123 -58.60 -45.26 -11.30
CA THR A 123 -57.63 -44.19 -11.54
C THR A 123 -56.83 -43.82 -10.28
N ASP A 124 -57.47 -43.81 -9.11
CA ASP A 124 -56.82 -43.41 -7.86
C ASP A 124 -55.87 -44.50 -7.36
N GLU A 125 -56.29 -45.77 -7.46
CA GLU A 125 -55.45 -46.92 -7.13
C GLU A 125 -54.26 -47.05 -8.07
N LYS A 126 -54.46 -46.80 -9.37
CA LYS A 126 -53.39 -46.77 -10.37
C LYS A 126 -52.37 -45.67 -10.08
N ASN A 127 -52.82 -44.46 -9.75
CA ASN A 127 -51.92 -43.35 -9.44
C ASN A 127 -51.07 -43.63 -8.18
N ARG A 128 -51.64 -44.33 -7.19
CA ARG A 128 -50.91 -44.77 -6.00
C ARG A 128 -49.86 -45.83 -6.31
N LEU A 129 -50.22 -46.81 -7.14
CA LEU A 129 -49.28 -47.80 -7.65
C LEU A 129 -48.13 -47.14 -8.41
N ILE A 130 -48.42 -46.16 -9.27
CA ILE A 130 -47.39 -45.40 -10.00
C ILE A 130 -46.46 -44.66 -9.02
N SER A 131 -47.04 -43.99 -8.02
CA SER A 131 -46.28 -43.27 -6.99
C SER A 131 -45.35 -44.18 -6.18
N ALA A 132 -45.71 -45.46 -6.01
CA ALA A 132 -44.99 -46.41 -5.17
C ALA A 132 -44.06 -47.37 -5.94
N ALA A 133 -44.39 -47.74 -7.17
CA ALA A 133 -43.70 -48.76 -7.95
C ALA A 133 -43.03 -48.23 -9.23
N GLY A 134 -43.32 -46.99 -9.64
CA GLY A 134 -42.79 -46.35 -10.84
C GLY A 134 -43.84 -46.16 -11.95
N GLU A 135 -43.51 -45.36 -12.97
CA GLU A 135 -44.42 -44.98 -14.06
C GLU A 135 -44.98 -46.15 -14.88
N ASP A 136 -44.30 -47.29 -14.89
CA ASP A 136 -44.69 -48.49 -15.62
C ASP A 136 -45.68 -49.40 -14.85
N ALA A 137 -46.12 -48.97 -13.66
CA ALA A 137 -47.11 -49.70 -12.86
C ALA A 137 -48.52 -49.65 -13.50
N VAL A 138 -49.15 -50.82 -13.62
CA VAL A 138 -50.45 -50.97 -14.30
C VAL A 138 -51.50 -51.59 -13.38
N CYS A 139 -51.14 -52.59 -12.59
CA CYS A 139 -52.08 -53.27 -11.69
C CYS A 139 -51.37 -53.76 -10.42
N TYR A 140 -52.13 -54.22 -9.44
CA TYR A 140 -51.54 -54.90 -8.28
C TYR A 140 -50.93 -56.24 -8.71
N ALA A 141 -49.83 -56.61 -8.06
CA ALA A 141 -49.23 -57.92 -8.26
C ALA A 141 -50.17 -59.02 -7.73
N LYS A 142 -50.39 -60.07 -8.52
CA LYS A 142 -51.33 -61.13 -8.18
C LYS A 142 -50.79 -62.49 -8.59
N ASP A 143 -51.00 -63.49 -7.75
CA ASP A 143 -50.72 -64.89 -8.05
C ASP A 143 -52.04 -65.64 -8.27
N THR A 144 -52.17 -66.40 -9.37
CA THR A 144 -53.39 -67.13 -9.75
C THR A 144 -53.21 -68.64 -9.76
N ALA A 145 -52.11 -69.16 -9.20
CA ALA A 145 -51.68 -70.57 -9.22
C ALA A 145 -51.35 -71.15 -10.61
N ALA A 146 -51.89 -70.60 -11.71
CA ALA A 146 -51.52 -70.96 -13.08
C ALA A 146 -50.50 -69.98 -13.70
N TYR A 147 -50.50 -68.73 -13.25
CA TYR A 147 -49.57 -67.68 -13.66
C TYR A 147 -49.51 -66.61 -12.57
N TRP A 148 -48.57 -65.68 -12.66
CA TRP A 148 -48.56 -64.50 -11.80
C TRP A 148 -48.41 -63.21 -12.60
N VAL A 149 -49.11 -62.16 -12.17
CA VAL A 149 -49.09 -60.85 -12.79
C VAL A 149 -48.18 -59.93 -12.00
N CYS A 150 -47.21 -59.34 -12.68
CA CYS A 150 -46.33 -58.33 -12.10
C CYS A 150 -47.07 -56.99 -11.95
N VAL A 151 -46.57 -56.13 -11.06
CA VAL A 151 -47.08 -54.75 -10.90
C VAL A 151 -47.09 -53.95 -12.21
N CYS A 152 -46.18 -54.26 -13.14
CA CYS A 152 -46.17 -53.63 -14.45
C CYS A 152 -47.34 -54.07 -15.36
N GLY A 153 -48.10 -55.11 -14.99
CA GLY A 153 -49.22 -55.66 -15.75
C GLY A 153 -48.88 -56.86 -16.64
N ARG A 154 -47.64 -57.37 -16.63
CA ARG A 154 -47.24 -58.57 -17.42
C ARG A 154 -47.60 -59.84 -16.64
N PRO A 155 -48.40 -60.77 -17.20
CA PRO A 155 -48.50 -62.13 -16.69
C PRO A 155 -47.23 -62.94 -17.05
N ASN A 156 -46.79 -63.77 -16.12
CA ASN A 156 -45.61 -64.62 -16.20
C ASN A 156 -45.99 -66.04 -15.78
N MET A 157 -45.24 -67.04 -16.25
CA MET A 157 -45.39 -68.43 -15.81
C MET A 157 -45.29 -68.50 -14.28
N ASP A 158 -46.04 -69.41 -13.63
CA ASP A 158 -46.03 -69.51 -12.18
C ASP A 158 -44.61 -69.75 -11.61
N GLU A 159 -43.81 -70.53 -12.33
CA GLU A 159 -42.44 -70.89 -11.97
C GLU A 159 -41.42 -69.75 -12.14
N ALA A 160 -41.78 -68.65 -12.82
CA ALA A 160 -40.86 -67.55 -13.06
C ALA A 160 -40.60 -66.75 -11.76
N GLU A 161 -39.34 -66.66 -11.33
CA GLU A 161 -38.97 -65.86 -10.15
C GLU A 161 -38.92 -64.34 -10.43
N GLU A 162 -38.89 -63.93 -11.70
CA GLU A 162 -38.83 -62.52 -12.13
C GLU A 162 -39.80 -62.25 -13.29
N CYS A 163 -40.27 -61.01 -13.38
CA CYS A 163 -41.12 -60.58 -14.48
C CYS A 163 -40.31 -60.54 -15.78
N ILE A 164 -40.75 -61.27 -16.81
CA ILE A 164 -40.02 -61.35 -18.09
C ILE A 164 -39.93 -60.00 -18.81
N ARG A 165 -40.83 -59.04 -18.49
CA ARG A 165 -40.83 -57.69 -19.07
C ARG A 165 -39.97 -56.68 -18.31
N CYS A 166 -40.17 -56.54 -17.01
CA CYS A 166 -39.53 -55.48 -16.20
C CYS A 166 -38.47 -55.98 -15.22
N SER A 167 -38.19 -57.29 -15.21
CA SER A 167 -37.20 -57.96 -14.36
C SER A 167 -37.41 -57.82 -12.84
N ARG A 168 -38.54 -57.25 -12.39
CA ARG A 168 -38.85 -57.21 -10.95
C ARG A 168 -39.09 -58.61 -10.41
N ALA A 169 -38.52 -58.92 -9.26
CA ALA A 169 -38.65 -60.21 -8.59
C ALA A 169 -40.08 -60.47 -8.10
N LYS A 170 -40.62 -61.68 -8.35
CA LYS A 170 -41.95 -62.14 -7.90
C LYS A 170 -42.12 -61.89 -6.41
N LYS A 171 -41.17 -62.34 -5.57
CA LYS A 171 -41.21 -62.18 -4.11
C LYS A 171 -41.33 -60.71 -3.70
N GLU A 172 -40.55 -59.84 -4.32
CA GLU A 172 -40.55 -58.41 -3.98
C GLU A 172 -41.88 -57.75 -4.36
N VAL A 173 -42.37 -57.97 -5.59
CA VAL A 173 -43.60 -57.32 -6.03
C VAL A 173 -44.83 -57.86 -5.29
N MET A 174 -44.82 -59.14 -4.88
CA MET A 174 -45.90 -59.70 -4.06
C MET A 174 -45.89 -59.14 -2.63
N VAL A 175 -44.74 -58.80 -2.07
CA VAL A 175 -44.64 -58.20 -0.73
C VAL A 175 -44.99 -56.72 -0.76
N LYS A 176 -44.52 -55.98 -1.78
CA LYS A 176 -44.62 -54.51 -1.81
C LYS A 176 -45.87 -53.99 -2.54
N TYR A 177 -46.35 -54.71 -3.54
CA TYR A 177 -47.32 -54.18 -4.52
C TYR A 177 -48.53 -55.10 -4.76
N SER A 178 -48.82 -56.04 -3.86
CA SER A 178 -49.97 -56.95 -3.97
C SER A 178 -51.29 -56.34 -3.50
N SER A 179 -51.24 -55.28 -2.70
CA SER A 179 -52.43 -54.61 -2.19
C SER A 179 -52.14 -53.18 -1.75
N ARG A 180 -53.21 -52.41 -1.50
CA ARG A 180 -53.13 -51.07 -0.91
C ARG A 180 -52.39 -51.05 0.44
N GLU A 181 -52.59 -52.07 1.27
CA GLU A 181 -51.95 -52.18 2.58
C GLU A 181 -50.44 -52.41 2.46
N ALA A 182 -50.04 -53.29 1.53
CA ALA A 182 -48.63 -53.56 1.24
C ALA A 182 -47.86 -52.30 0.81
N ILE A 183 -48.48 -51.47 -0.04
CA ILE A 183 -47.90 -50.20 -0.49
C ILE A 183 -47.76 -49.23 0.69
N THR A 184 -48.82 -49.08 1.48
CA THR A 184 -48.86 -48.12 2.59
C THR A 184 -47.78 -48.45 3.63
N LYS A 185 -47.60 -49.74 3.95
CA LYS A 185 -46.55 -50.21 4.86
C LYS A 185 -45.14 -49.94 4.31
N THR A 186 -44.93 -50.15 3.02
CA THR A 186 -43.64 -49.92 2.35
C THR A 186 -43.28 -48.43 2.38
N LEU A 187 -44.24 -47.55 2.05
CA LEU A 187 -44.01 -46.09 2.07
C LEU A 187 -43.70 -45.56 3.47
N ALA A 188 -44.39 -46.05 4.50
CA ALA A 188 -44.14 -45.65 5.89
C ALA A 188 -42.74 -46.03 6.38
N LEU A 189 -42.25 -47.22 6.03
CA LEU A 189 -40.89 -47.66 6.37
C LEU A 189 -39.82 -46.78 5.70
N MET A 190 -40.00 -46.48 4.41
CA MET A 190 -39.09 -45.60 3.68
C MET A 190 -39.05 -44.18 4.24
N GLU A 191 -40.18 -43.66 4.72
CA GLU A 191 -40.24 -42.34 5.36
C GLU A 191 -39.51 -42.32 6.71
N GLU A 192 -39.66 -43.36 7.54
CA GLU A 192 -38.94 -43.47 8.81
C GLU A 192 -37.42 -43.54 8.61
N GLU A 193 -36.96 -44.31 7.61
CA GLU A 193 -35.54 -44.40 7.26
C GLU A 193 -34.98 -43.06 6.76
N ARG A 194 -35.73 -42.33 5.93
CA ARG A 194 -35.34 -41.00 5.44
C ARG A 194 -35.14 -40.02 6.60
N LEU A 195 -36.06 -39.99 7.55
CA LEU A 195 -36.00 -39.08 8.70
C LEU A 195 -34.79 -39.38 9.59
N LYS A 196 -34.45 -40.65 9.82
CA LYS A 196 -33.24 -41.03 10.57
C LYS A 196 -31.95 -40.56 9.86
N ALA A 197 -31.86 -40.79 8.55
CA ALA A 197 -30.70 -40.37 7.76
C ALA A 197 -30.51 -38.84 7.76
N GLU A 198 -31.61 -38.08 7.71
CA GLU A 198 -31.58 -36.62 7.75
C GLU A 198 -31.06 -36.09 9.10
N GLN A 199 -31.53 -36.68 10.21
CA GLN A 199 -31.06 -36.33 11.57
C GLN A 199 -29.57 -36.63 11.77
N GLU A 200 -29.09 -37.77 11.27
CA GLU A 200 -27.66 -38.14 11.36
C GLU A 200 -26.78 -37.17 10.54
N ALA A 201 -27.23 -36.81 9.33
CA ALA A 201 -26.53 -35.85 8.47
C ALA A 201 -26.45 -34.46 9.10
N GLU A 202 -27.53 -33.99 9.75
CA GLU A 202 -27.55 -32.70 10.44
C GLU A 202 -26.55 -32.68 11.61
N GLN A 203 -26.56 -33.72 12.45
CA GLN A 203 -25.61 -33.85 13.57
C GLN A 203 -24.15 -33.89 13.10
N GLN A 204 -23.87 -34.55 11.97
CA GLN A 204 -22.53 -34.60 11.41
C GLN A 204 -22.10 -33.25 10.84
N ALA A 205 -22.99 -32.55 10.14
CA ALA A 205 -22.73 -31.20 9.63
C ALA A 205 -22.46 -30.20 10.76
N GLU A 206 -23.16 -30.30 11.89
CA GLU A 206 -22.90 -29.47 13.07
C GLU A 206 -21.53 -29.75 13.69
N LYS A 207 -21.14 -31.02 13.85
CA LYS A 207 -19.81 -31.41 14.33
C LYS A 207 -18.70 -30.87 13.43
N GLU A 208 -18.82 -31.03 12.11
CA GLU A 208 -17.84 -30.50 11.15
C GLU A 208 -17.74 -28.97 11.18
N LYS A 209 -18.88 -28.27 11.30
CA LYS A 209 -18.90 -26.81 11.46
C LYS A 209 -18.17 -26.38 12.73
N ALA A 210 -18.42 -27.05 13.86
CA ALA A 210 -17.76 -26.78 15.13
C ALA A 210 -16.24 -27.00 15.06
N GLU A 211 -15.78 -28.11 14.47
CA GLU A 211 -14.36 -28.40 14.27
C GLU A 211 -13.66 -27.38 13.36
N LYS A 212 -14.31 -26.98 12.26
CA LYS A 212 -13.80 -25.93 11.35
C LYS A 212 -13.64 -24.60 12.09
N ILE A 213 -14.59 -24.22 12.95
CA ILE A 213 -14.50 -23.00 13.78
C ILE A 213 -13.33 -23.09 14.77
N VAL A 214 -13.16 -24.21 15.48
CA VAL A 214 -12.06 -24.40 16.44
C VAL A 214 -10.70 -24.38 15.72
N LYS A 215 -10.57 -25.06 14.58
CA LYS A 215 -9.34 -25.06 13.77
C LYS A 215 -9.00 -23.65 13.28
N ARG A 216 -10.00 -22.90 12.79
CA ARG A 216 -9.82 -21.50 12.37
C ARG A 216 -9.38 -20.59 13.52
N LYS A 217 -9.97 -20.74 14.72
CA LYS A 217 -9.56 -19.99 15.92
C LYS A 217 -8.12 -20.31 16.34
N LYS A 218 -7.71 -21.58 16.32
CA LYS A 218 -6.31 -21.99 16.62
C LYS A 218 -5.31 -21.42 15.61
N THR A 219 -5.60 -21.53 14.31
CA THR A 219 -4.72 -20.97 13.26
C THR A 219 -4.61 -19.46 13.38
N ALA A 220 -5.73 -18.75 13.61
CA ALA A 220 -5.72 -17.30 13.82
C ALA A 220 -4.88 -16.90 15.03
N LEU A 221 -4.96 -17.64 16.14
CA LEU A 221 -4.14 -17.42 17.34
C LEU A 221 -2.64 -17.60 17.06
N TYR A 222 -2.25 -18.66 16.34
CA TYR A 222 -0.84 -18.87 15.97
C TYR A 222 -0.31 -17.80 15.02
N SER A 223 -1.10 -17.37 14.03
CA SER A 223 -0.70 -16.27 13.14
C SER A 223 -0.56 -14.95 13.87
N ALA A 224 -1.46 -14.66 14.83
CA ALA A 224 -1.34 -13.47 15.66
C ALA A 224 -0.10 -13.52 16.55
N GLY A 225 0.19 -14.67 17.17
CA GLY A 225 1.41 -14.89 17.94
C GLY A 225 2.69 -14.70 17.11
N ALA A 226 2.73 -15.22 15.88
CA ALA A 226 3.87 -15.07 14.97
C ALA A 226 4.12 -13.60 14.58
N ILE A 227 3.05 -12.83 14.33
CA ILE A 227 3.15 -11.39 14.02
C ILE A 227 3.72 -10.63 15.23
N VAL A 228 3.26 -10.93 16.44
CA VAL A 228 3.77 -10.29 17.66
C VAL A 228 5.26 -10.60 17.86
N VAL A 229 5.67 -11.86 17.69
CA VAL A 229 7.09 -12.25 17.79
C VAL A 229 7.94 -11.56 16.73
N ALA A 230 7.47 -11.50 15.48
CA ALA A 230 8.18 -10.80 14.41
C ALA A 230 8.31 -9.29 14.71
N ALA A 231 7.25 -8.66 15.22
CA ALA A 231 7.30 -7.26 15.64
C ALA A 231 8.31 -7.04 16.77
N ILE A 232 8.35 -7.92 17.78
CA ILE A 232 9.33 -7.86 18.87
C ILE A 232 10.77 -7.99 18.33
N ILE A 233 11.02 -8.93 17.40
CA ILE A 233 12.34 -9.10 16.78
C ILE A 233 12.75 -7.84 16.00
N CYS A 234 11.84 -7.25 15.23
CA CYS A 234 12.11 -6.00 14.51
C CYS A 234 12.44 -4.84 15.47
N VAL A 235 11.72 -4.73 16.60
CA VAL A 235 11.97 -3.71 17.62
C VAL A 235 13.33 -3.94 18.30
N ILE A 236 13.65 -5.17 18.69
CA ILE A 236 14.96 -5.52 19.27
C ILE A 236 16.08 -5.23 18.26
N GLY A 237 15.90 -5.65 17.01
CA GLY A 237 16.85 -5.40 15.93
C GLY A 237 17.08 -3.90 15.70
N TYR A 238 16.02 -3.09 15.76
CA TYR A 238 16.12 -1.64 15.68
C TYR A 238 16.94 -1.06 16.85
N PHE A 239 16.67 -1.47 18.09
CA PHE A 239 17.46 -1.01 19.25
C PHE A 239 18.94 -1.45 19.18
N ILE A 240 19.22 -2.67 18.74
CA ILE A 240 20.59 -3.16 18.52
C ILE A 240 21.29 -2.32 17.43
N TYR A 241 20.58 -2.02 16.34
CA TYR A 241 21.09 -1.17 15.28
C TYR A 241 21.44 0.24 15.78
N ILE A 242 20.53 0.90 16.52
CA ILE A 242 20.76 2.22 17.10
C ILE A 242 21.96 2.19 18.08
N ALA A 243 22.06 1.17 18.93
CA ALA A 243 23.19 0.99 19.84
C ALA A 243 24.51 0.79 19.08
N SER A 244 24.51 -0.02 18.02
CA SER A 244 25.69 -0.26 17.18
C SER A 244 26.16 1.02 16.47
N VAL A 245 25.23 1.78 15.86
CA VAL A 245 25.55 3.04 15.20
C VAL A 245 26.07 4.07 16.21
N THR A 246 25.43 4.18 17.38
CA THR A 246 25.90 5.06 18.47
C THR A 246 27.30 4.67 18.92
N SER A 247 27.57 3.37 19.10
CA SER A 247 28.90 2.88 19.49
C SER A 247 29.98 3.18 18.44
N GLN A 248 29.66 3.09 17.15
CA GLN A 248 30.56 3.55 16.08
C GLN A 248 30.83 5.05 16.16
N GLY A 249 29.80 5.84 16.50
CA GLY A 249 29.94 7.28 16.78
C GLY A 249 30.85 7.55 17.98
N ASP A 250 30.67 6.82 19.08
CA ASP A 250 31.51 6.93 20.28
C ASP A 250 32.98 6.61 19.97
N SER A 251 33.22 5.56 19.18
CA SER A 251 34.57 5.20 18.74
C SER A 251 35.21 6.31 17.91
N ALA A 252 34.45 6.92 16.99
CA ALA A 252 34.94 8.01 16.13
C ALA A 252 35.21 9.29 16.94
N ALA A 253 34.32 9.62 17.89
CA ALA A 253 34.51 10.76 18.77
C ALA A 253 35.78 10.61 19.63
N LYS A 254 36.05 9.40 20.15
CA LYS A 254 37.27 9.08 20.90
C LYS A 254 38.54 9.21 20.07
N SER A 255 38.49 8.95 18.76
CA SER A 255 39.63 9.12 17.86
C SER A 255 39.78 10.54 17.30
N GLY A 256 38.90 11.48 17.67
CA GLY A 256 38.89 12.85 17.15
C GLY A 256 38.23 13.01 15.78
N ASP A 257 37.65 11.94 15.22
CA ASP A 257 36.88 12.00 13.96
C ASP A 257 35.44 12.45 14.26
N TYR A 258 35.32 13.75 14.57
CA TYR A 258 34.05 14.33 14.99
C TYR A 258 33.02 14.30 13.86
N LEU A 259 33.42 14.47 12.60
CA LEU A 259 32.49 14.43 11.46
C LEU A 259 31.84 13.06 11.31
N ARG A 260 32.62 11.98 11.42
CA ARG A 260 32.08 10.62 11.42
C ARG A 260 31.20 10.38 12.64
N ALA A 261 31.62 10.84 13.82
CA ALA A 261 30.81 10.74 15.03
C ALA A 261 29.44 11.42 14.85
N TYR A 262 29.42 12.64 14.33
CA TYR A 262 28.21 13.41 14.01
C TYR A 262 27.31 12.68 13.05
N THR A 263 27.87 12.18 11.97
CA THR A 263 27.12 11.40 10.97
C THR A 263 26.44 10.18 11.61
N GLN A 264 27.13 9.45 12.49
CA GLN A 264 26.54 8.30 13.17
C GLN A 264 25.47 8.73 14.20
N TYR A 265 25.71 9.77 15.01
CA TYR A 265 24.72 10.21 16.00
C TYR A 265 23.45 10.77 15.35
N VAL A 266 23.57 11.53 14.26
CA VAL A 266 22.41 11.96 13.46
C VAL A 266 21.66 10.75 12.91
N LYS A 267 22.38 9.74 12.39
CA LYS A 267 21.78 8.50 11.88
C LYS A 267 21.10 7.67 12.97
N ALA A 268 21.62 7.70 14.20
CA ALA A 268 21.02 7.07 15.38
C ALA A 268 19.86 7.88 15.98
N GLY A 269 19.64 9.13 15.54
CA GLY A 269 18.67 10.04 16.16
C GLY A 269 19.03 10.41 17.60
N ASN A 270 20.32 10.39 17.96
CA ASN A 270 20.79 10.68 19.31
C ASN A 270 21.12 12.18 19.45
N SER A 271 20.10 13.00 19.70
CA SER A 271 20.21 14.46 19.81
C SER A 271 21.21 14.93 20.86
N ASP A 272 21.28 14.28 22.03
CA ASP A 272 22.22 14.66 23.10
C ASP A 272 23.68 14.53 22.64
N LYS A 273 23.99 13.41 21.97
CA LYS A 273 25.32 13.18 21.39
C LYS A 273 25.62 14.10 20.22
N VAL A 274 24.64 14.42 19.38
CA VAL A 274 24.79 15.43 18.32
C VAL A 274 25.12 16.80 18.92
N ALA A 275 24.38 17.19 19.97
CA ALA A 275 24.58 18.44 20.67
C ALA A 275 26.01 18.55 21.23
N GLU A 276 26.50 17.49 21.89
CA GLU A 276 27.85 17.42 22.51
C GLU A 276 28.99 17.72 21.54
N ILE A 277 28.87 17.33 20.26
CA ILE A 277 29.97 17.45 19.29
C ILE A 277 29.74 18.52 18.22
N SER A 278 28.51 19.03 18.07
CA SER A 278 28.16 19.97 17.00
C SER A 278 28.97 21.27 17.01
N GLU A 279 29.38 21.75 18.19
CA GLU A 279 30.23 22.94 18.32
C GLU A 279 31.59 22.77 17.66
N LYS A 280 32.15 21.56 17.70
CA LYS A 280 33.45 21.23 17.07
C LYS A 280 33.37 21.15 15.55
N LEU A 281 32.16 21.24 15.00
CA LEU A 281 31.87 20.99 13.60
C LEU A 281 31.12 22.17 12.98
N ARG A 282 31.29 23.39 13.48
CA ARG A 282 30.75 24.58 12.82
C ARG A 282 31.74 25.12 11.80
N GLY A 283 31.24 25.43 10.61
CA GLY A 283 32.06 26.00 9.55
C GLY A 283 32.38 27.48 9.72
N ASN A 284 31.59 28.22 10.52
CA ASN A 284 31.83 29.60 10.94
C ASN A 284 30.98 29.95 12.19
N SER A 285 31.22 31.10 12.82
CA SER A 285 30.33 31.68 13.83
C SER A 285 29.16 32.42 13.17
N ASN A 286 28.03 32.52 13.87
CA ASN A 286 26.83 33.14 13.27
C ASN A 286 27.00 34.65 13.15
N MET A 287 27.64 35.29 14.13
CA MET A 287 27.94 36.73 14.04
C MET A 287 28.91 37.07 12.90
N ASN A 288 29.88 36.19 12.58
CA ASN A 288 30.66 36.37 11.35
C ASN A 288 29.77 36.27 10.11
N LEU A 289 28.92 35.24 10.02
CA LEU A 289 28.02 35.03 8.88
C LEU A 289 27.03 36.19 8.67
N ARG A 290 26.50 36.76 9.77
CA ARG A 290 25.68 37.97 9.78
C ARG A 290 26.45 39.17 9.24
N ASN A 291 27.74 39.27 9.56
CA ASN A 291 28.66 40.27 9.04
C ASN A 291 29.28 39.81 7.70
N MET A 292 28.45 39.32 6.78
CA MET A 292 28.82 38.81 5.45
C MET A 292 29.72 37.56 5.41
N GLY A 293 30.17 37.03 6.55
CA GLY A 293 30.97 35.82 6.68
C GLY A 293 32.24 35.85 5.84
N ILE A 294 32.97 36.95 5.86
CA ILE A 294 34.17 37.17 5.04
C ILE A 294 35.43 36.52 5.59
N MET A 295 35.34 35.87 6.76
CA MET A 295 36.45 35.14 7.38
C MET A 295 35.96 33.89 8.12
N THR A 296 36.77 32.83 8.07
CA THR A 296 36.66 31.65 8.94
C THR A 296 38.02 30.95 9.06
N SER A 297 38.14 29.88 9.83
CA SER A 297 39.39 29.14 9.99
C SER A 297 39.15 27.64 10.20
N ASP A 298 40.15 26.85 9.81
CA ASP A 298 40.34 25.49 10.33
C ASP A 298 41.51 25.47 11.33
N ALA A 299 41.98 24.27 11.70
CA ALA A 299 43.07 24.12 12.66
C ALA A 299 44.35 24.86 12.23
N ASP A 300 44.68 24.86 10.94
CA ASP A 300 45.97 25.30 10.41
C ASP A 300 45.87 26.58 9.57
N HIS A 301 44.70 26.88 9.02
CA HIS A 301 44.52 27.92 8.02
C HIS A 301 43.41 28.90 8.39
N LEU A 302 43.64 30.16 8.01
CA LEU A 302 42.63 31.19 7.92
C LEU A 302 42.10 31.22 6.47
N TYR A 303 40.79 31.35 6.31
CA TYR A 303 40.14 31.57 5.03
C TYR A 303 39.44 32.91 5.06
N TYR A 304 39.68 33.73 4.06
CA TYR A 304 39.09 35.07 4.00
C TYR A 304 38.94 35.54 2.56
N VAL A 305 38.26 36.68 2.38
CA VAL A 305 38.21 37.36 1.09
C VAL A 305 38.96 38.68 1.05
N ASP A 306 39.49 39.02 -0.13
CA ASP A 306 40.05 40.35 -0.39
C ASP A 306 38.95 41.37 -0.78
N ALA A 307 39.35 42.62 -1.10
CA ALA A 307 38.43 43.66 -1.53
C ALA A 307 37.67 43.35 -2.85
N MET A 308 38.14 42.39 -3.65
CA MET A 308 37.46 41.89 -4.86
C MET A 308 36.60 40.65 -4.57
N ALA A 309 36.43 40.30 -3.30
CA ALA A 309 35.77 39.10 -2.82
C ALA A 309 36.43 37.78 -3.23
N ASN A 310 37.70 37.78 -3.70
CA ASN A 310 38.43 36.55 -4.01
C ASN A 310 38.74 35.76 -2.74
N ILE A 311 38.60 34.44 -2.77
CA ILE A 311 38.85 33.58 -1.61
C ILE A 311 40.34 33.24 -1.50
N TYR A 312 40.92 33.56 -0.35
CA TYR A 312 42.27 33.19 0.04
C TYR A 312 42.28 32.16 1.17
N LYS A 313 43.31 31.34 1.15
CA LYS A 313 43.74 30.46 2.24
C LYS A 313 45.10 30.93 2.72
N GLU A 314 45.23 31.16 4.02
CA GLU A 314 46.48 31.57 4.64
C GLU A 314 46.89 30.60 5.73
N ASN A 315 48.12 30.10 5.67
CA ASN A 315 48.69 29.29 6.74
C ASN A 315 48.95 30.17 7.97
N ARG A 316 48.36 29.80 9.11
CA ARG A 316 48.41 30.62 10.33
C ARG A 316 49.79 30.67 11.00
N GLN A 317 50.67 29.73 10.68
CA GLN A 317 52.03 29.64 11.24
C GLN A 317 53.05 30.33 10.33
N THR A 318 52.99 30.09 9.01
CA THR A 318 53.97 30.61 8.05
C THR A 318 53.57 31.94 7.43
N GLY A 319 52.28 32.30 7.44
CA GLY A 319 51.73 33.44 6.73
C GLY A 319 51.65 33.24 5.20
N GLU A 320 51.91 32.03 4.71
CA GLU A 320 51.81 31.70 3.29
C GLU A 320 50.36 31.82 2.80
N LYS A 321 50.15 32.55 1.71
CA LYS A 321 48.84 32.82 1.12
C LYS A 321 48.67 32.12 -0.22
N THR A 322 47.55 31.45 -0.40
CA THR A 322 47.13 30.83 -1.65
C THR A 322 45.75 31.34 -2.04
N LYS A 323 45.61 31.89 -3.25
CA LYS A 323 44.31 32.21 -3.82
C LYS A 323 43.64 30.91 -4.28
N LEU A 324 42.45 30.59 -3.75
CA LEU A 324 41.72 29.37 -4.11
C LEU A 324 40.92 29.54 -5.41
N GLY A 325 40.50 30.76 -5.74
CA GLY A 325 39.89 31.08 -7.04
C GLY A 325 39.28 32.48 -7.10
N ASP A 326 38.87 32.90 -8.30
CA ASP A 326 38.18 34.19 -8.56
C ASP A 326 36.70 34.17 -8.13
N ALA A 327 36.37 33.39 -7.10
CA ALA A 327 35.01 33.29 -6.60
C ALA A 327 34.71 34.55 -5.77
N SER A 328 33.62 35.27 -6.08
CA SER A 328 33.07 36.37 -5.27
C SER A 328 32.47 35.81 -3.97
N GLY A 329 33.29 35.28 -3.07
CA GLY A 329 32.86 34.48 -1.93
C GLY A 329 32.27 35.31 -0.80
N LEU A 330 31.05 35.00 -0.39
CA LEU A 330 30.41 35.53 0.82
C LEU A 330 29.94 34.36 1.71
N MET A 331 29.72 34.62 2.99
CA MET A 331 29.21 33.63 3.95
C MET A 331 30.09 32.37 4.03
N LEU A 332 31.40 32.57 4.08
CA LEU A 332 32.39 31.51 4.11
C LEU A 332 32.13 30.57 5.29
N ASN A 333 32.14 29.27 5.00
CA ASN A 333 32.18 28.20 5.98
C ASN A 333 33.28 27.22 5.57
N VAL A 334 34.09 26.72 6.49
CA VAL A 334 35.08 25.68 6.20
C VAL A 334 34.73 24.37 6.91
N MET A 335 34.67 23.27 6.17
CA MET A 335 34.34 21.96 6.74
C MET A 335 34.94 20.84 5.89
N ASP A 336 35.61 19.89 6.52
CA ASP A 336 36.10 18.65 5.90
C ASP A 336 36.92 18.87 4.61
N GLY A 337 37.83 19.83 4.63
CA GLY A 337 38.67 20.16 3.47
C GLY A 337 37.96 20.92 2.34
N TRP A 338 36.76 21.46 2.60
CA TRP A 338 36.02 22.32 1.67
C TRP A 338 35.72 23.70 2.27
N VAL A 339 35.75 24.72 1.42
CA VAL A 339 35.22 26.06 1.71
C VAL A 339 33.88 26.20 0.98
N TYR A 340 32.80 26.32 1.74
CA TYR A 340 31.45 26.61 1.26
C TYR A 340 31.20 28.11 1.30
N TYR A 341 30.55 28.65 0.28
CA TYR A 341 30.32 30.08 0.17
C TYR A 341 29.14 30.38 -0.75
N LYS A 342 28.44 31.49 -0.47
CA LYS A 342 27.50 32.11 -1.41
C LYS A 342 28.31 32.88 -2.44
N ASP A 343 28.12 32.54 -3.70
CA ASP A 343 28.70 33.27 -4.82
C ASP A 343 27.96 34.60 -4.99
N GLY A 344 28.66 35.72 -4.79
CA GLY A 344 28.09 37.07 -4.82
C GLY A 344 27.62 37.52 -6.21
N THR A 345 28.12 36.89 -7.28
CA THR A 345 27.71 37.21 -8.65
C THR A 345 26.45 36.45 -9.05
N THR A 346 26.40 35.15 -8.75
CA THR A 346 25.29 34.28 -9.18
C THR A 346 24.21 34.08 -8.12
N GLY A 347 24.53 34.32 -6.85
CA GLY A 347 23.66 34.02 -5.70
C GLY A 347 23.65 32.55 -5.29
N ASN A 348 24.31 31.67 -6.04
CA ASN A 348 24.36 30.24 -5.79
C ASN A 348 25.15 29.91 -4.52
N LEU A 349 24.79 28.81 -3.85
CA LEU A 349 25.65 28.22 -2.83
C LEU A 349 26.64 27.29 -3.52
N CYS A 350 27.93 27.56 -3.35
CA CYS A 350 29.04 26.83 -3.95
C CYS A 350 29.95 26.25 -2.88
N ARG A 351 30.84 25.33 -3.30
CA ARG A 351 32.00 24.92 -2.51
C ARG A 351 33.24 24.77 -3.38
N ILE A 352 34.40 25.01 -2.78
CA ILE A 352 35.71 24.81 -3.39
C ILE A 352 36.60 23.99 -2.45
N SER A 353 37.36 23.04 -2.96
CA SER A 353 38.29 22.26 -2.15
C SER A 353 39.40 23.16 -1.61
N THR A 354 39.91 22.86 -0.42
CA THR A 354 40.94 23.68 0.26
C THR A 354 42.32 23.63 -0.41
N ASP A 355 42.49 22.82 -1.45
CA ASP A 355 43.62 22.81 -2.39
C ASP A 355 43.33 23.60 -3.69
N GLY A 356 42.11 24.11 -3.87
CA GLY A 356 41.66 24.86 -5.04
C GLY A 356 41.35 24.02 -6.28
N ALA A 357 41.55 22.69 -6.23
CA ALA A 357 41.48 21.84 -7.42
C ALA A 357 40.05 21.58 -7.93
N THR A 358 39.05 21.61 -7.05
CA THR A 358 37.66 21.25 -7.38
C THR A 358 36.69 22.31 -6.89
N LYS A 359 35.79 22.75 -7.78
CA LYS A 359 34.70 23.69 -7.46
C LYS A 359 33.36 23.11 -7.91
N GLU A 360 32.35 23.23 -7.05
CA GLU A 360 31.02 22.65 -7.27
C GLU A 360 29.90 23.61 -6.84
N ILE A 361 28.79 23.59 -7.58
CA ILE A 361 27.54 24.22 -7.15
C ILE A 361 26.80 23.24 -6.24
N VAL A 362 26.48 23.69 -5.03
CA VAL A 362 25.76 22.92 -4.00
C VAL A 362 24.25 23.19 -4.10
N VAL A 363 23.87 24.47 -4.24
CA VAL A 363 22.48 24.89 -4.49
C VAL A 363 22.49 25.90 -5.63
N GLU A 364 21.84 25.53 -6.72
CA GLU A 364 21.55 26.42 -7.84
C GLU A 364 20.21 27.12 -7.57
N THR A 365 20.19 28.46 -7.57
CA THR A 365 19.00 29.24 -7.23
C THR A 365 19.03 30.62 -7.87
N THR A 366 17.85 31.13 -8.23
CA THR A 366 17.63 32.55 -8.58
C THR A 366 17.08 33.37 -7.41
N ASN A 367 16.69 32.71 -6.32
CA ASN A 367 16.23 33.35 -5.08
C ASN A 367 17.42 33.71 -4.19
N SER A 368 17.23 34.74 -3.36
CA SER A 368 18.28 35.22 -2.45
C SER A 368 18.52 34.24 -1.30
N ILE A 369 19.79 34.09 -0.90
CA ILE A 369 20.24 33.37 0.29
C ILE A 369 20.82 34.38 1.28
N LEU A 370 20.38 34.35 2.56
CA LEU A 370 20.74 35.33 3.59
C LEU A 370 21.61 34.79 4.73
N ALA A 371 21.55 33.50 5.04
CA ALA A 371 22.38 32.88 6.07
C ALA A 371 22.73 31.46 5.61
N VAL A 372 23.99 31.06 5.77
CA VAL A 372 24.48 29.72 5.44
C VAL A 372 25.34 29.22 6.58
N SER A 373 24.91 28.13 7.22
CA SER A 373 25.64 27.45 8.28
C SER A 373 25.94 26.01 7.86
N VAL A 374 27.21 25.65 7.82
CA VAL A 374 27.65 24.28 7.52
C VAL A 374 28.07 23.62 8.82
N ILE A 375 27.42 22.50 9.15
CA ILE A 375 27.61 21.79 10.40
C ILE A 375 27.77 20.30 10.13
N GLY A 376 28.99 19.80 10.30
CA GLY A 376 29.34 18.46 9.89
C GLY A 376 29.02 18.21 8.41
N ASN A 377 28.09 17.32 8.13
CA ASN A 377 27.63 17.02 6.76
C ASN A 377 26.27 17.64 6.41
N GLU A 378 25.78 18.58 7.21
CA GLU A 378 24.53 19.29 6.99
C GLU A 378 24.78 20.76 6.67
N ILE A 379 23.99 21.30 5.75
CA ILE A 379 24.00 22.70 5.35
C ILE A 379 22.62 23.25 5.65
N TYR A 380 22.57 24.26 6.50
CA TYR A 380 21.38 25.02 6.82
C TYR A 380 21.46 26.36 6.13
N TYR A 381 20.42 26.72 5.38
CA TYR A 381 20.42 28.01 4.70
C TYR A 381 19.02 28.61 4.62
N ILE A 382 18.97 29.94 4.70
CA ILE A 382 17.75 30.72 4.56
C ILE A 382 17.63 31.15 3.11
N GLN A 383 16.51 30.83 2.46
CA GLN A 383 16.25 31.18 1.07
C GLN A 383 14.94 31.95 0.93
N SER A 384 14.95 33.00 0.12
CA SER A 384 13.77 33.80 -0.19
C SER A 384 12.74 33.03 -1.02
N GLN A 385 11.48 33.37 -0.81
CA GLN A 385 10.31 32.89 -1.54
C GLN A 385 9.38 34.08 -1.78
N PRO A 386 8.83 34.25 -3.00
CA PRO A 386 7.87 35.31 -3.25
C PRO A 386 6.66 35.18 -2.32
N LYS A 387 6.24 36.29 -1.70
CA LYS A 387 5.01 36.34 -0.92
C LYS A 387 3.82 36.01 -1.83
N LYS A 388 2.92 35.16 -1.34
CA LYS A 388 1.70 34.73 -2.05
C LYS A 388 0.49 35.43 -1.47
N ASN A 389 -0.58 35.54 -2.27
CA ASN A 389 -1.88 36.09 -1.85
C ASN A 389 -1.81 37.53 -1.30
N LEU A 390 -0.99 38.37 -1.93
CA LEU A 390 -0.85 39.79 -1.58
C LEU A 390 -2.12 40.57 -1.97
N THR A 391 -2.66 41.36 -1.04
CA THR A 391 -3.73 42.32 -1.32
C THR A 391 -3.19 43.46 -2.21
N PRO A 392 -4.06 44.21 -2.93
CA PRO A 392 -3.64 45.34 -3.74
C PRO A 392 -2.76 46.35 -2.98
N ASP A 393 -3.15 46.70 -1.74
CA ASP A 393 -2.38 47.63 -0.90
C ASP A 393 -0.95 47.13 -0.64
N LEU A 394 -0.77 45.83 -0.36
CA LEU A 394 0.57 45.25 -0.16
C LEU A 394 1.39 45.22 -1.46
N GLN A 395 0.72 45.05 -2.61
CA GLN A 395 1.39 45.14 -3.91
C GLN A 395 1.88 46.56 -4.20
N GLU A 396 1.10 47.59 -3.83
CA GLU A 396 1.52 48.99 -3.94
C GLU A 396 2.72 49.29 -3.02
N LEU A 397 2.72 48.81 -1.78
CA LEU A 397 3.86 48.97 -0.87
C LEU A 397 5.13 48.30 -1.42
N ILE A 398 5.00 47.10 -2.01
CA ILE A 398 6.12 46.41 -2.68
C ILE A 398 6.60 47.23 -3.88
N ALA A 399 5.69 47.72 -4.73
CA ALA A 399 6.03 48.51 -5.91
C ALA A 399 6.68 49.86 -5.55
N ALA A 400 6.31 50.44 -4.40
CA ALA A 400 6.92 51.63 -3.83
C ALA A 400 8.26 51.35 -3.11
N GLY A 401 8.72 50.10 -3.04
CA GLY A 401 9.93 49.71 -2.32
C GLY A 401 9.82 49.80 -0.80
N GLN A 402 8.60 49.91 -0.28
CA GLN A 402 8.30 50.07 1.16
C GLN A 402 8.10 48.72 1.86
N MET A 403 8.09 47.60 1.12
CA MET A 403 7.92 46.27 1.67
C MET A 403 8.74 45.24 0.88
N ASP A 404 9.41 44.32 1.59
CA ASP A 404 10.09 43.21 0.95
C ASP A 404 9.07 42.27 0.26
N PRO A 405 9.20 42.01 -1.06
CA PRO A 405 8.31 41.10 -1.79
C PRO A 405 8.44 39.64 -1.37
N ASN A 406 9.45 39.28 -0.57
CA ASN A 406 9.75 37.91 -0.20
C ASN A 406 9.47 37.61 1.27
N THR A 407 9.29 36.32 1.54
CA THR A 407 9.45 35.69 2.85
C THR A 407 10.63 34.73 2.77
N TYR A 408 11.26 34.44 3.90
CA TYR A 408 12.52 33.72 3.99
C TYR A 408 12.33 32.48 4.84
N HIS A 409 12.69 31.32 4.30
CA HIS A 409 12.43 30.03 4.94
C HIS A 409 13.73 29.27 5.15
N LEU A 410 13.77 28.45 6.21
CA LEU A 410 14.91 27.59 6.53
C LEU A 410 14.86 26.31 5.74
N TYR A 411 15.94 26.02 5.01
CA TYR A 411 16.17 24.76 4.35
C TYR A 411 17.38 24.03 4.95
N ARG A 412 17.32 22.70 4.87
CA ARG A 412 18.44 21.81 5.18
C ARG A 412 18.81 21.00 3.95
N LEU A 413 20.10 20.89 3.67
CA LEU A 413 20.66 20.00 2.67
C LEU A 413 21.77 19.14 3.29
N THR A 414 21.74 17.84 3.05
CA THR A 414 22.90 16.98 3.37
C THR A 414 23.93 17.12 2.26
N VAL A 415 25.21 17.28 2.61
CA VAL A 415 26.31 17.35 1.64
C VAL A 415 26.24 16.17 0.66
N GLY A 416 26.33 16.46 -0.65
CA GLY A 416 26.18 15.48 -1.73
C GLY A 416 24.74 15.14 -2.14
N SER A 417 23.73 15.57 -1.37
CA SER A 417 22.32 15.52 -1.80
C SER A 417 22.02 16.67 -2.75
N LYS A 418 21.07 16.45 -3.69
CA LYS A 418 20.50 17.50 -4.56
C LYS A 418 19.12 17.97 -4.12
N LYS A 419 18.59 17.42 -3.01
CA LYS A 419 17.21 17.67 -2.56
C LYS A 419 17.20 18.36 -1.21
N PRO A 420 17.06 19.70 -1.16
CA PRO A 420 16.89 20.41 0.10
C PRO A 420 15.53 20.09 0.73
N LYS A 421 15.47 20.14 2.06
CA LYS A 421 14.26 19.91 2.86
C LYS A 421 13.90 21.20 3.58
N LEU A 422 12.65 21.63 3.46
CA LEU A 422 12.11 22.73 4.27
C LEU A 422 12.07 22.31 5.75
N VAL A 423 12.67 23.11 6.62
CA VAL A 423 12.71 22.90 8.08
C VAL A 423 11.73 23.82 8.77
N PHE A 424 11.73 25.11 8.40
CA PHE A 424 10.91 26.13 9.04
C PHE A 424 10.35 27.09 8.00
N LYS A 425 9.03 27.29 8.01
CA LYS A 425 8.28 28.03 7.00
C LYS A 425 7.93 29.47 7.41
N GLU A 426 8.17 29.82 8.66
CA GLU A 426 7.92 31.20 9.11
C GLU A 426 9.07 32.09 8.64
N ASP A 427 8.79 33.38 8.54
CA ASP A 427 9.74 34.36 8.02
C ASP A 427 10.92 34.49 8.99
N ILE A 428 12.11 34.07 8.56
CA ILE A 428 13.35 34.19 9.34
C ILE A 428 14.48 34.72 8.46
N LYS A 429 15.28 35.65 8.99
CA LYS A 429 16.40 36.28 8.25
C LYS A 429 17.77 36.00 8.85
N ASP A 430 17.79 35.54 10.10
CA ASP A 430 18.99 35.19 10.84
C ASP A 430 18.73 33.94 11.68
N LEU A 431 19.76 33.12 11.87
CA LEU A 431 19.65 31.91 12.68
C LEU A 431 20.97 31.55 13.35
N VAL A 432 20.86 30.94 14.51
CA VAL A 432 21.96 30.29 15.23
C VAL A 432 21.57 28.84 15.42
N TYR A 433 22.37 27.90 14.92
CA TYR A 433 22.22 26.51 15.33
C TYR A 433 23.14 26.23 16.51
N TYR A 434 22.59 25.72 17.61
CA TYR A 434 23.33 25.38 18.82
C TYR A 434 22.69 24.15 19.50
N LYS A 435 23.52 23.17 19.89
CA LYS A 435 23.12 21.93 20.59
C LYS A 435 21.81 21.29 20.07
N ASP A 436 21.79 20.94 18.78
CA ASP A 436 20.64 20.30 18.11
C ASP A 436 19.36 21.16 18.00
N ARG A 437 19.46 22.47 18.23
CA ARG A 437 18.34 23.42 18.13
C ARG A 437 18.70 24.63 17.27
N PHE A 438 17.68 25.24 16.69
CA PHE A 438 17.77 26.51 16.01
C PHE A 438 17.27 27.63 16.91
N TYR A 439 17.90 28.78 16.81
CA TYR A 439 17.52 30.00 17.48
C TYR A 439 17.45 31.10 16.42
N TYR A 440 16.50 32.02 16.54
CA TYR A 440 16.31 33.08 15.56
C TYR A 440 15.72 34.33 16.21
N LEU A 441 15.99 35.48 15.60
CA LEU A 441 15.40 36.75 15.98
C LEU A 441 14.07 36.94 15.26
N SER A 442 13.01 37.18 16.01
CA SER A 442 11.66 37.40 15.48
C SER A 442 11.47 38.86 15.06
N ASP A 443 11.17 39.10 13.78
CA ASP A 443 10.84 40.44 13.26
C ASP A 443 9.56 41.03 13.89
N ALA A 444 8.69 40.18 14.47
CA ALA A 444 7.40 40.61 15.00
C ALA A 444 7.50 41.33 16.35
N ASP A 445 8.42 40.90 17.21
CA ASP A 445 8.57 41.39 18.59
C ASP A 445 10.03 41.63 19.02
N GLY A 446 11.00 41.42 18.12
CA GLY A 446 12.43 41.60 18.37
C GLY A 446 13.00 40.63 19.42
N ALA A 447 12.29 39.55 19.75
CA ALA A 447 12.70 38.56 20.74
C ALA A 447 13.46 37.39 20.08
N VAL A 448 14.25 36.68 20.88
CA VAL A 448 14.92 35.44 20.44
C VAL A 448 14.01 34.26 20.74
N TYR A 449 13.75 33.44 19.73
CA TYR A 449 13.01 32.18 19.84
C TYR A 449 13.93 31.02 19.49
N SER A 450 13.56 29.82 19.91
CA SER A 450 14.18 28.57 19.49
C SER A 450 13.16 27.58 18.95
N PHE A 451 13.60 26.60 18.18
CA PHE A 451 12.83 25.43 17.74
C PHE A 451 13.77 24.23 17.51
N ASP A 452 13.22 23.02 17.46
CA ASP A 452 13.98 21.80 17.21
C ASP A 452 14.37 21.62 15.72
N ARG A 453 15.19 20.61 15.41
CA ARG A 453 15.60 20.35 14.01
C ARG A 453 14.49 19.97 13.03
N GLN A 454 13.29 19.73 13.52
CA GLN A 454 12.12 19.42 12.70
C GLN A 454 11.18 20.63 12.56
N GLY A 455 11.55 21.80 13.09
CA GLY A 455 10.70 22.99 13.03
C GLY A 455 9.59 23.00 14.09
N LYS A 456 9.71 22.21 15.17
CA LYS A 456 8.71 22.10 16.25
C LYS A 456 9.28 22.58 17.58
N ASP A 457 8.50 22.45 18.65
CA ASP A 457 8.89 22.83 20.02
C ASP A 457 9.41 24.28 20.11
N GLN A 458 8.68 25.20 19.48
CA GLN A 458 9.05 26.60 19.43
C GLN A 458 8.88 27.25 20.81
N LYS A 459 9.92 27.97 21.28
CA LYS A 459 9.96 28.59 22.62
C LYS A 459 10.62 29.96 22.56
N LYS A 460 10.06 30.94 23.27
CA LYS A 460 10.73 32.22 23.53
C LYS A 460 11.89 32.01 24.49
N ILE A 461 13.06 32.54 24.16
CA ILE A 461 14.31 32.40 24.92
C ILE A 461 14.68 33.69 25.63
N ALA A 462 14.59 34.82 24.93
CA ALA A 462 14.85 36.14 25.49
C ALA A 462 13.88 37.17 24.93
N SER A 463 13.47 38.13 25.77
CA SER A 463 12.55 39.20 25.38
C SER A 463 13.30 40.33 24.67
N GLY A 464 12.65 40.88 23.64
CA GLY A 464 13.18 41.96 22.81
C GLY A 464 12.90 43.38 23.32
N PRO A 465 13.37 44.41 22.57
CA PRO A 465 14.07 44.29 21.29
C PRO A 465 15.55 43.92 21.45
N ILE A 466 16.00 42.92 20.69
CA ILE A 466 17.39 42.44 20.67
C ILE A 466 18.04 42.75 19.32
N TYR A 467 19.25 43.31 19.34
CA TYR A 467 20.03 43.63 18.14
C TYR A 467 21.18 42.64 17.94
N GLY A 468 20.87 41.50 17.32
CA GLY A 468 21.85 40.44 17.10
C GLY A 468 22.15 39.62 18.35
N PHE A 469 22.46 38.35 18.12
CA PHE A 469 22.72 37.40 19.19
C PHE A 469 23.62 36.26 18.70
N GLU A 470 24.35 35.66 19.63
CA GLU A 470 25.17 34.47 19.42
C GLU A 470 24.91 33.49 20.56
N ILE A 471 25.02 32.19 20.28
CA ILE A 471 25.02 31.18 21.34
C ILE A 471 26.28 30.36 21.23
N ILE A 472 27.07 30.41 22.29
CA ILE A 472 28.36 29.73 22.42
C ILE A 472 28.59 29.36 23.88
N ASN A 473 29.12 28.17 24.14
CA ASN A 473 29.42 27.72 25.51
C ASN A 473 28.24 27.87 26.49
N ASP A 474 27.05 27.44 26.06
CA ASP A 474 25.77 27.49 26.77
C ASP A 474 25.26 28.88 27.16
N SER A 475 25.95 29.92 26.69
CA SER A 475 25.63 31.32 26.95
C SER A 475 25.03 31.97 25.71
N LEU A 476 23.93 32.69 25.91
CA LEU A 476 23.35 33.61 24.94
C LEU A 476 24.00 34.98 25.12
N PHE A 477 24.67 35.47 24.08
CA PHE A 477 25.15 36.85 24.01
C PHE A 477 24.24 37.64 23.09
N TYR A 478 23.88 38.86 23.47
CA TYR A 478 23.01 39.71 22.66
C TYR A 478 23.14 41.19 23.02
N ILE A 479 22.72 42.07 22.10
CA ILE A 479 22.64 43.51 22.39
C ILE A 479 21.21 43.82 22.86
N ASP A 480 21.07 44.29 24.09
CA ASP A 480 19.80 44.80 24.64
C ASP A 480 19.49 46.17 24.03
N GLY A 481 18.45 46.18 23.19
CA GLY A 481 17.92 47.34 22.52
C GLY A 481 16.81 48.07 23.28
N THR A 482 16.47 47.64 24.50
CA THR A 482 15.37 48.25 25.26
C THR A 482 15.59 49.75 25.38
N ALA A 483 14.58 50.52 25.00
CA ALA A 483 14.62 51.97 25.13
C ALA A 483 14.49 52.37 26.59
N ASP A 484 15.33 53.29 27.03
CA ASP A 484 15.15 53.94 28.32
C ASP A 484 13.78 54.63 28.37
N GLU A 485 13.04 54.44 29.47
CA GLU A 485 11.65 54.90 29.55
C GLU A 485 11.53 56.42 29.46
N ALA A 486 12.52 57.17 29.95
CA ALA A 486 12.50 58.61 29.99
C ALA A 486 12.97 59.24 28.68
N THR A 487 14.09 58.77 28.12
CA THR A 487 14.73 59.36 26.94
C THR A 487 14.25 58.76 25.62
N LYS A 488 13.64 57.57 25.66
CA LYS A 488 13.29 56.75 24.48
C LYS A 488 14.49 56.34 23.63
N VAL A 489 15.71 56.51 24.13
CA VAL A 489 16.94 56.09 23.44
C VAL A 489 17.21 54.62 23.78
N PRO A 490 17.52 53.75 22.80
CA PRO A 490 17.94 52.38 23.03
C PRO A 490 19.22 52.32 23.89
N LYS A 491 19.24 51.41 24.89
CA LYS A 491 20.42 51.23 25.77
C LYS A 491 21.65 50.74 25.02
N LEU A 492 21.49 49.80 24.10
CA LEU A 492 22.58 49.18 23.31
C LEU A 492 23.67 48.59 24.20
N VAL A 493 23.28 47.77 25.16
CA VAL A 493 24.16 47.11 26.13
C VAL A 493 24.46 45.70 25.65
N LEU A 494 25.71 45.27 25.69
CA LEU A 494 26.05 43.87 25.43
C LEU A 494 25.78 43.03 26.67
N VAL A 495 24.91 42.04 26.55
CA VAL A 495 24.43 41.19 27.63
C VAL A 495 24.85 39.74 27.40
N ARG A 496 25.19 39.04 28.48
CA ARG A 496 25.32 37.58 28.54
C ARG A 496 24.19 37.03 29.39
N ALA A 497 23.50 36.01 28.90
CA ALA A 497 22.46 35.31 29.63
C ALA A 497 22.59 33.79 29.48
N GLU A 498 22.06 33.03 30.43
CA GLU A 498 21.79 31.61 30.21
C GLU A 498 20.62 31.43 29.24
N THR A 499 20.65 30.37 28.42
CA THR A 499 19.57 30.08 27.46
C THR A 499 18.22 29.71 28.11
N ASN A 500 18.21 29.47 29.42
CA ASN A 500 17.00 29.27 30.23
C ASN A 500 16.47 30.59 30.86
N GLY A 501 17.19 31.71 30.69
CA GLY A 501 16.85 33.02 31.24
C GLY A 501 17.08 33.19 32.75
N THR A 502 17.72 32.23 33.44
CA THR A 502 17.87 32.26 34.91
C THR A 502 19.01 33.14 35.40
N TYR A 503 19.97 33.43 34.53
CA TYR A 503 21.11 34.29 34.80
C TYR A 503 21.28 35.29 33.65
N ILE A 504 21.50 36.56 33.98
CA ILE A 504 21.68 37.68 33.05
C ILE A 504 22.74 38.62 33.65
N GLU A 505 23.69 39.05 32.83
CA GLU A 505 24.78 39.94 33.20
C GLU A 505 25.09 40.93 32.06
N ASP A 506 25.24 42.19 32.41
CA ASP A 506 25.74 43.22 31.49
C ASP A 506 27.26 43.09 31.33
N ILE A 507 27.72 42.81 30.11
CA ILE A 507 29.15 42.64 29.78
C ILE A 507 29.80 43.97 29.39
N VAL A 508 29.06 44.80 28.64
CA VAL A 508 29.49 46.15 28.25
C VAL A 508 28.29 47.08 28.37
N ASN A 509 28.29 47.95 29.39
CA ASN A 509 27.23 48.91 29.68
C ASN A 509 27.71 50.37 29.81
N ASP A 510 29.01 50.59 29.69
CA ASP A 510 29.66 51.90 29.68
C ASP A 510 29.78 52.48 28.26
N LYS A 511 29.37 51.72 27.25
CA LYS A 511 29.43 52.09 25.82
C LYS A 511 28.16 51.63 25.10
N MET A 512 27.77 52.36 24.05
CA MET A 512 26.67 51.96 23.16
C MET A 512 27.19 50.98 22.12
N VAL A 513 26.94 49.68 22.32
CA VAL A 513 27.42 48.59 21.47
C VAL A 513 26.51 48.44 20.25
N VAL A 514 27.07 48.46 19.06
CA VAL A 514 26.32 48.37 17.79
C VAL A 514 26.45 47.02 17.11
N ASN A 515 27.57 46.31 17.34
CA ASN A 515 27.82 44.98 16.78
C ASN A 515 28.85 44.24 17.65
N PHE A 516 28.83 42.90 17.66
CA PHE A 516 29.78 42.10 18.45
C PHE A 516 30.04 40.73 17.82
N ILE A 517 31.20 40.15 18.12
CA ILE A 517 31.56 38.76 17.79
C ILE A 517 32.25 38.15 19.02
N VAL A 518 31.81 36.95 19.40
CA VAL A 518 32.45 36.16 20.45
C VAL A 518 33.33 35.10 19.78
N ASP A 519 34.61 35.08 20.15
CA ASP A 519 35.59 34.13 19.64
C ASP A 519 36.41 33.55 20.79
N GLY A 520 36.08 32.32 21.18
CA GLY A 520 36.64 31.70 22.39
C GLY A 520 36.18 32.43 23.65
N GLU A 521 37.15 32.92 24.43
CA GLU A 521 36.90 33.72 25.64
C GLU A 521 36.89 35.23 25.37
N ASP A 522 37.24 35.63 24.15
CA ASP A 522 37.38 37.02 23.75
C ASP A 522 36.08 37.53 23.12
N ILE A 523 35.75 38.78 23.43
CA ILE A 523 34.61 39.48 22.86
C ILE A 523 35.13 40.68 22.08
N TYR A 524 34.87 40.69 20.79
CA TYR A 524 35.14 41.83 19.92
C TYR A 524 33.85 42.59 19.70
N TYR A 525 33.87 43.92 19.84
CA TYR A 525 32.65 44.70 19.71
C TYR A 525 32.92 46.10 19.17
N LEU A 526 31.98 46.56 18.36
CA LEU A 526 31.92 47.92 17.85
C LEU A 526 31.05 48.75 18.79
N ALA A 527 31.53 49.92 19.16
CA ALA A 527 30.78 50.85 19.98
C ALA A 527 30.83 52.27 19.44
N ALA A 528 29.71 52.99 19.57
CA ALA A 528 29.61 54.38 19.18
C ALA A 528 30.45 55.26 20.12
N ASN A 529 31.27 56.11 19.53
CA ASN A 529 32.01 57.15 20.21
C ASN A 529 31.17 58.43 20.18
N GLN A 530 30.66 58.83 21.34
CA GLN A 530 29.77 59.99 21.44
C GLN A 530 30.48 61.33 21.24
N GLU A 531 31.80 61.39 21.41
CA GLU A 531 32.56 62.63 21.24
C GLU A 531 32.83 62.93 19.76
N THR A 532 33.17 61.90 18.98
CA THR A 532 33.55 62.02 17.57
C THR A 532 32.40 61.69 16.62
N GLY A 533 31.37 60.98 17.08
CA GLY A 533 30.32 60.42 16.23
C GLY A 533 30.79 59.23 15.39
N THR A 534 31.97 58.68 15.67
CA THR A 534 32.54 57.52 14.96
C THR A 534 32.18 56.21 15.67
N VAL A 535 32.45 55.08 15.03
CA VAL A 535 32.36 53.76 15.67
C VAL A 535 33.77 53.21 15.82
N ASP A 536 34.11 52.72 17.00
CA ASP A 536 35.45 52.17 17.28
C ASP A 536 35.35 50.69 17.65
N LEU A 537 36.36 49.92 17.28
CA LEU A 537 36.46 48.48 17.51
C LEU A 537 37.27 48.17 18.76
N TYR A 538 36.69 47.42 19.67
CA TYR A 538 37.28 47.03 20.94
C TYR A 538 37.39 45.50 21.03
N LYS A 539 38.35 45.05 21.84
CA LYS A 539 38.44 43.69 22.34
C LYS A 539 38.28 43.70 23.86
N LYS A 540 37.48 42.80 24.39
CA LYS A 540 37.35 42.51 25.81
C LYS A 540 37.80 41.08 26.11
N SER A 541 38.74 40.94 27.03
CA SER A 541 39.27 39.66 27.53
C SER A 541 39.09 39.65 29.05
N GLY A 542 38.04 38.99 29.54
CA GLY A 542 37.63 39.11 30.94
C GLY A 542 37.33 40.55 31.34
N SER A 543 38.07 41.09 32.32
CA SER A 543 37.90 42.49 32.76
C SER A 543 38.65 43.50 31.89
N GLU A 544 39.63 43.07 31.09
CA GLU A 544 40.48 43.96 30.29
C GLU A 544 39.77 44.35 28.99
N THR A 545 39.85 45.63 28.63
CA THR A 545 39.33 46.17 27.36
C THR A 545 40.45 46.90 26.61
N THR A 546 40.65 46.56 25.34
CA THR A 546 41.66 47.15 24.46
C THR A 546 41.00 47.75 23.21
N LEU A 547 41.42 48.95 22.83
CA LEU A 547 41.04 49.58 21.55
C LEU A 547 41.85 48.95 20.40
N VAL A 548 41.16 48.30 19.47
CA VAL A 548 41.77 47.63 18.30
C VAL A 548 41.93 48.63 17.15
N ALA A 549 40.84 49.30 16.76
CA ALA A 549 40.82 50.25 15.65
C ALA A 549 39.80 51.37 15.91
N GLU A 550 40.08 52.55 15.37
CA GLU A 550 39.19 53.72 15.43
C GLU A 550 38.52 53.93 14.08
N GLN A 551 37.39 54.65 14.07
CA GLN A 551 36.69 55.03 12.84
C GLN A 551 36.41 53.85 11.91
N CYS A 552 35.77 52.83 12.44
CA CYS A 552 35.34 51.65 11.72
C CYS A 552 33.92 51.83 11.15
N SER A 553 33.63 51.07 10.10
CA SER A 553 32.27 50.73 9.68
C SER A 553 31.66 49.69 10.63
N GLU A 554 30.36 49.42 10.50
CA GLU A 554 29.63 48.42 11.29
C GLU A 554 29.98 46.96 10.94
N LEU A 555 30.77 46.74 9.87
CA LEU A 555 31.15 45.42 9.40
C LEU A 555 32.54 45.02 9.91
N PHE A 556 32.58 43.93 10.68
CA PHE A 556 33.82 43.23 11.02
C PHE A 556 33.60 41.73 11.19
N ASN A 557 34.64 40.92 11.03
CA ASN A 557 34.68 39.49 11.35
C ASN A 557 35.87 39.27 12.30
N ALA A 558 35.72 38.31 13.21
CA ALA A 558 36.78 37.91 14.13
C ALA A 558 36.82 36.40 14.21
N LYS A 559 38.03 35.83 14.10
CA LYS A 559 38.22 34.39 14.17
C LYS A 559 39.65 34.03 14.53
N ASP A 560 39.79 33.18 15.54
CA ASP A 560 41.04 32.70 16.11
C ASP A 560 42.08 33.83 16.32
N GLY A 561 41.61 34.97 16.86
CA GLY A 561 42.42 36.16 17.15
C GLY A 561 42.75 37.08 15.96
N TYR A 562 42.38 36.68 14.74
CA TYR A 562 42.43 37.55 13.56
C TYR A 562 41.14 38.36 13.44
N ILE A 563 41.27 39.57 12.91
CA ILE A 563 40.18 40.52 12.76
C ILE A 563 40.22 41.07 11.33
N LEU A 564 39.09 41.00 10.65
CA LEU A 564 38.84 41.76 9.42
C LEU A 564 37.80 42.82 9.71
N TYR A 565 38.04 44.06 9.30
CA TYR A 565 37.08 45.14 9.48
C TYR A 565 37.14 46.11 8.30
N LEU A 566 36.04 46.81 8.07
CA LEU A 566 36.03 47.96 7.18
C LEU A 566 36.33 49.23 7.99
N ASP A 567 37.26 50.05 7.53
CA ASP A 567 37.44 51.39 8.08
C ASP A 567 36.34 52.36 7.58
N SER A 568 36.38 53.61 8.04
CA SER A 568 35.42 54.65 7.68
C SER A 568 35.47 55.06 6.20
N GLU A 569 36.56 54.72 5.50
CA GLU A 569 36.75 54.95 4.07
C GLU A 569 36.32 53.73 3.22
N GLY A 570 35.91 52.63 3.86
CA GLY A 570 35.47 51.40 3.21
C GLY A 570 36.62 50.48 2.77
N ARG A 571 37.83 50.68 3.28
CA ARG A 571 38.98 49.80 3.02
C ARG A 571 38.90 48.57 3.90
N LEU A 572 39.22 47.41 3.33
CA LEU A 572 39.22 46.14 4.05
C LEU A 572 40.56 45.93 4.74
N MET A 573 40.52 45.98 6.06
CA MET A 573 41.69 45.90 6.92
C MET A 573 41.74 44.55 7.62
N LYS A 574 42.94 43.96 7.68
CA LYS A 574 43.25 42.76 8.47
C LYS A 574 44.22 43.12 9.58
N THR A 575 43.96 42.63 10.79
CA THR A 575 44.84 42.87 11.94
C THR A 575 44.67 41.75 12.98
N LYS A 576 45.55 41.76 13.99
CA LYS A 576 45.35 41.04 15.25
C LYS A 576 44.96 42.01 16.36
N ALA A 577 44.47 41.47 17.46
CA ALA A 577 44.06 42.25 18.63
C ALA A 577 45.16 43.18 19.20
N ASP A 578 46.41 42.73 19.15
CA ASP A 578 47.60 43.48 19.60
C ASP A 578 48.11 44.47 18.53
N LYS A 579 47.34 44.69 17.47
CA LYS A 579 47.65 45.51 16.28
C LYS A 579 48.84 44.99 15.47
N SER A 580 49.33 43.79 15.75
CA SER A 580 50.30 43.12 14.87
C SER A 580 49.60 42.55 13.63
N GLY A 581 50.35 42.30 12.56
CA GLY A 581 49.80 41.73 11.34
C GLY A 581 48.80 42.65 10.61
N PHE A 582 48.94 43.97 10.81
CA PHE A 582 48.17 44.99 10.11
C PHE A 582 48.46 44.93 8.60
N GLU A 583 47.42 44.77 7.80
CA GLU A 583 47.48 44.66 6.35
C GLU A 583 46.19 45.24 5.75
N GLU A 584 46.34 46.12 4.76
CA GLU A 584 45.22 46.49 3.89
C GLU A 584 45.09 45.41 2.80
N LEU A 585 43.91 44.79 2.68
CA LEU A 585 43.64 43.78 1.66
C LEU A 585 43.25 44.45 0.33
N GLU A 586 44.18 45.27 -0.18
CA GLU A 586 44.06 46.07 -1.39
C GLU A 586 43.80 45.23 -2.66
N LEU A 587 43.26 45.92 -3.66
CA LEU A 587 43.08 45.45 -5.02
C LEU A 587 44.46 45.26 -5.70
N GLN A 588 45.03 44.06 -5.67
CA GLN A 588 46.20 43.75 -6.50
C GLN A 588 45.78 43.66 -7.98
N LEU A 589 45.83 44.79 -8.71
CA LEU A 589 45.92 44.72 -10.16
C LEU A 589 47.25 44.01 -10.50
N PRO A 590 47.26 42.96 -11.34
CA PRO A 590 48.51 42.38 -11.79
C PRO A 590 49.35 43.49 -12.44
N ALA A 591 50.62 43.57 -12.03
CA ALA A 591 51.57 44.46 -12.69
C ALA A 591 51.54 44.18 -14.20
N ALA A 592 51.25 45.21 -14.98
CA ALA A 592 51.27 45.11 -16.43
C ALA A 592 52.68 44.72 -16.89
N ASN A 593 52.82 43.50 -17.40
CA ASN A 593 53.93 43.09 -18.25
C ASN A 593 53.43 42.90 -19.67
#